data_AF-X1MGD4-F1
#
_entry.id   AF-X1MGD4-F1
#
_cell.length_a   1.000
_cell.length_b   1.000
_cell.length_c   1.000
_cell.angle_alpha   90.00
_cell.angle_beta   90.00
_cell.angle_gamma   90.00
#
_symmetry.space_group_name_H-M   'P 1'
#
loop_
_entity.id
_entity.type
_entity.pdbx_description
1 polymer ?
#
loop_
_entity_poly.entity_id
_entity_poly.type
_entity_poly.pdbx_seq_one_letter_code
_entity_poly.pdbx_strand_id
1 'polypeptide(L)'
;MWSYINEMAVGRPCPTFRRFARSRGCENPNHNSDLDIDPQNSYTMNGYLGSIQEGGVLKEAELRDPKGVFFFAEENPWSVRPDHPKFRARWLSAPLSTKALDDMVLLVTPTPQAEDCFATYHDAPRGDLNRGSGHVVFIDGHVNLIRAEDQLRKTMHGGNSRLGPAGNLSWAWANKSPPPGGWDAQ
;
A
#
# COMPACT_ATOMS: atom_id res chain seq x y z
N MET A 1 -0.85 -21.67 -12.88
CA MET A 1 0.35 -20.99 -12.34
C MET A 1 1.59 -21.71 -12.85
N TRP A 2 2.65 -21.00 -13.19
CA TRP A 2 3.85 -21.60 -13.82
C TRP A 2 4.53 -22.61 -12.89
N SER A 3 4.94 -23.76 -13.43
CA SER A 3 5.42 -24.92 -12.65
C SER A 3 6.64 -24.61 -11.78
N TYR A 4 7.53 -23.72 -12.23
CA TYR A 4 8.72 -23.33 -11.48
C TYR A 4 8.45 -22.38 -10.31
N ILE A 5 7.27 -21.75 -10.25
CA ILE A 5 6.83 -21.00 -9.05
C ILE A 5 6.32 -21.97 -7.97
N ASN A 6 5.91 -23.18 -8.37
CA ASN A 6 5.33 -24.17 -7.47
C ASN A 6 6.39 -24.88 -6.59
N GLU A 7 7.63 -24.96 -7.08
CA GLU A 7 8.77 -25.57 -6.37
C GLU A 7 9.46 -24.60 -5.41
N MET A 8 9.26 -23.29 -5.61
CA MET A 8 9.79 -22.27 -4.73
C MET A 8 8.69 -21.83 -3.76
N ALA A 9 8.97 -21.80 -2.46
CA ALA A 9 8.09 -21.17 -1.45
C ALA A 9 7.71 -19.71 -1.79
N VAL A 10 8.36 -19.13 -2.79
CA VAL A 10 8.17 -17.81 -3.42
C VAL A 10 6.75 -17.59 -3.98
N GLY A 11 6.00 -18.64 -4.31
CA GLY A 11 4.62 -18.51 -4.81
C GLY A 11 3.53 -18.41 -3.74
N ARG A 12 3.86 -18.54 -2.45
CA ARG A 12 2.86 -18.49 -1.37
C ARG A 12 2.75 -17.06 -0.84
N PRO A 13 1.53 -16.50 -0.74
CA PRO A 13 1.37 -15.20 -0.10
C PRO A 13 1.79 -15.29 1.36
N CYS A 14 2.15 -14.14 1.88
CA CYS A 14 2.52 -13.92 3.28
C CYS A 14 1.61 -14.74 4.24
N PRO A 15 2.16 -15.54 5.18
CA PRO A 15 1.36 -16.31 6.11
C PRO A 15 0.39 -15.45 6.94
N THR A 16 0.82 -14.24 7.33
CA THR A 16 -0.01 -13.25 8.02
C THR A 16 -1.19 -12.82 7.14
N PHE A 17 -0.93 -12.50 5.86
CA PHE A 17 -1.98 -12.16 4.91
C PHE A 17 -3.00 -13.29 4.75
N ARG A 18 -2.54 -14.54 4.58
CA ARG A 18 -3.43 -15.71 4.45
C ARG A 18 -4.40 -15.88 5.61
N ARG A 19 -3.97 -15.53 6.82
CA ARG A 19 -4.81 -15.61 8.03
C ARG A 19 -5.98 -14.63 7.98
N PHE A 20 -5.79 -13.45 7.39
CA PHE A 20 -6.78 -12.37 7.46
C PHE A 20 -7.56 -12.16 6.16
N ALA A 21 -6.97 -12.48 5.01
CA ALA A 21 -7.58 -12.28 3.70
C ALA A 21 -8.94 -12.96 3.56
N ARG A 22 -9.16 -14.14 4.17
CA ARG A 22 -10.49 -14.79 4.19
C ARG A 22 -11.55 -14.01 4.98
N SER A 23 -11.14 -13.34 6.05
CA SER A 23 -12.05 -12.59 6.93
C SER A 23 -12.27 -11.13 6.50
N ARG A 24 -11.39 -10.60 5.65
CA ARG A 24 -11.30 -9.17 5.32
C ARG A 24 -11.37 -8.88 3.81
N GLY A 25 -11.04 -9.85 2.95
CA GLY A 25 -10.90 -9.70 1.50
C GLY A 25 -12.20 -9.61 0.70
N CYS A 26 -13.36 -9.76 1.32
CA CYS A 26 -14.66 -9.71 0.63
C CYS A 26 -15.09 -8.29 0.22
N GLU A 27 -14.27 -7.27 0.46
CA GLU A 27 -14.60 -5.86 0.13
C GLU A 27 -14.43 -5.50 -1.34
N ASN A 28 -13.89 -6.42 -2.15
CA ASN A 28 -13.82 -6.23 -3.59
C ASN A 28 -15.24 -6.16 -4.19
N PRO A 29 -15.59 -5.09 -4.95
CA PRO A 29 -16.98 -4.84 -5.41
C PRO A 29 -17.62 -5.97 -6.21
N ASN A 30 -16.81 -6.80 -6.87
CA ASN A 30 -17.25 -7.90 -7.72
C ASN A 30 -17.05 -9.28 -7.07
N HIS A 31 -16.71 -9.33 -5.78
CA HIS A 31 -16.55 -10.60 -5.08
C HIS A 31 -17.92 -11.22 -4.79
N ASN A 32 -18.15 -12.43 -5.30
CA ASN A 32 -19.30 -13.24 -4.91
C ASN A 32 -19.05 -13.83 -3.52
N SER A 33 -19.89 -13.47 -2.54
CA SER A 33 -19.78 -13.93 -1.15
C SER A 33 -19.94 -15.45 -0.97
N ASP A 34 -20.50 -16.15 -1.95
CA ASP A 34 -20.64 -17.61 -1.94
C ASP A 34 -19.34 -18.33 -2.37
N LEU A 35 -18.35 -17.59 -2.87
CA LEU A 35 -17.05 -18.12 -3.27
C LEU A 35 -16.04 -17.91 -2.15
N ASP A 36 -15.38 -19.00 -1.75
CA ASP A 36 -14.27 -18.93 -0.81
C ASP A 36 -13.13 -18.06 -1.36
N ILE A 37 -12.57 -17.22 -0.48
CA ILE A 37 -11.33 -16.50 -0.78
C ILE A 37 -10.16 -17.47 -0.63
N ASP A 38 -9.44 -17.72 -1.73
CA ASP A 38 -8.13 -18.37 -1.71
C ASP A 38 -7.01 -17.39 -2.09
N PRO A 39 -6.28 -16.82 -1.11
CA PRO A 39 -5.25 -15.83 -1.36
C PRO A 39 -4.12 -16.40 -2.23
N GLN A 40 -3.87 -15.78 -3.38
CA GLN A 40 -2.79 -16.15 -4.31
C GLN A 40 -1.58 -15.22 -4.21
N ASN A 41 -1.81 -13.92 -4.01
CA ASN A 41 -0.77 -12.90 -3.88
C ASN A 41 -1.24 -11.81 -2.91
N SER A 42 -0.28 -11.17 -2.23
CA SER A 42 -0.49 -9.99 -1.38
C SER A 42 0.41 -8.83 -1.77
N TYR A 43 1.20 -9.00 -2.83
CA TYR A 43 2.18 -8.04 -3.31
C TYR A 43 1.64 -7.23 -4.46
N THR A 44 2.03 -5.97 -4.45
CA THR A 44 1.68 -4.95 -5.42
C THR A 44 2.96 -4.27 -5.92
N MET A 45 2.93 -3.74 -7.14
CA MET A 45 4.03 -3.00 -7.73
C MET A 45 3.76 -1.50 -7.63
N ASN A 46 4.82 -0.70 -7.62
CA ASN A 46 4.69 0.75 -7.65
C ASN A 46 4.16 1.24 -9.01
N GLY A 47 2.95 1.82 -9.02
CA GLY A 47 2.28 2.31 -10.23
C GLY A 47 2.98 3.47 -10.94
N TYR A 48 3.99 4.10 -10.32
CA TYR A 48 4.80 5.12 -10.96
C TYR A 48 5.96 4.56 -11.80
N LEU A 49 6.33 3.29 -11.62
CA LEU A 49 7.40 2.66 -12.37
C LEU A 49 6.88 2.13 -13.71
N GLY A 50 7.55 2.49 -14.80
CA GLY A 50 7.10 2.13 -16.15
C GLY A 50 5.88 2.94 -16.62
N SER A 51 5.56 4.06 -15.97
CA SER A 51 4.40 4.90 -16.28
C SER A 51 4.80 6.27 -16.84
N ILE A 52 3.97 6.79 -17.75
CA ILE A 52 4.08 8.15 -18.30
C ILE A 52 3.24 9.19 -17.54
N GLN A 53 2.50 8.77 -16.52
CA GLN A 53 1.69 9.68 -15.70
C GLN A 53 2.58 10.64 -14.90
N GLU A 54 1.97 11.70 -14.37
CA GLU A 54 2.68 12.62 -13.49
C GLU A 54 3.25 11.87 -12.27
N GLY A 55 4.55 12.06 -11.98
CA GLY A 55 5.27 11.30 -10.95
C GLY A 55 5.83 9.96 -11.41
N GLY A 56 5.48 9.53 -12.63
CA GLY A 56 5.99 8.32 -13.25
C GLY A 56 7.37 8.47 -13.86
N VAL A 57 8.01 7.33 -14.09
CA VAL A 57 9.29 7.20 -14.79
C VAL A 57 9.27 5.98 -15.71
N LEU A 58 9.97 6.06 -16.85
CA LEU A 58 10.15 4.93 -17.77
C LEU A 58 11.52 4.28 -17.63
N LYS A 59 12.51 5.02 -17.11
CA LYS A 59 13.91 4.60 -17.02
C LYS A 59 14.47 4.84 -15.64
N GLU A 60 15.42 4.00 -15.24
CA GLU A 60 16.14 4.13 -13.97
C GLU A 60 16.80 5.51 -13.81
N ALA A 61 17.35 6.07 -14.89
CA ALA A 61 17.99 7.39 -14.88
C ALA A 61 17.05 8.55 -14.51
N GLU A 62 15.73 8.33 -14.57
CA GLU A 62 14.68 9.31 -14.23
C GLU A 62 14.24 9.19 -12.77
N LEU A 63 14.61 8.10 -12.08
CA LEU A 63 14.29 7.89 -10.66
C LEU A 63 14.89 9.01 -9.80
N ARG A 64 14.09 9.46 -8.83
CA ARG A 64 14.51 10.42 -7.82
C ARG A 64 15.59 9.86 -6.90
N ASP A 65 15.32 8.68 -6.34
CA ASP A 65 16.21 8.02 -5.37
C ASP A 65 15.89 6.52 -5.30
N PRO A 66 16.76 5.61 -5.77
CA PRO A 66 16.50 4.17 -5.72
C PRO A 66 16.21 3.61 -4.32
N LYS A 67 16.85 4.16 -3.28
CA LYS A 67 16.57 3.78 -1.86
C LYS A 67 15.33 4.47 -1.28
N GLY A 68 14.72 5.41 -2.01
CA GLY A 68 13.57 6.19 -1.56
C GLY A 68 12.29 5.86 -2.31
N VAL A 69 12.36 5.00 -3.32
CA VAL A 69 11.25 4.59 -4.17
C VAL A 69 11.01 3.09 -4.01
N PHE A 70 9.80 2.69 -3.64
CA PHE A 70 9.48 1.28 -3.52
C PHE A 70 9.34 0.62 -4.90
N PHE A 71 9.69 -0.66 -4.97
CA PHE A 71 9.55 -1.52 -6.15
C PHE A 71 8.31 -2.41 -6.03
N PHE A 72 8.26 -3.25 -5.00
CA PHE A 72 7.07 -4.02 -4.62
C PHE A 72 6.84 -3.94 -3.11
N ALA A 73 5.58 -4.04 -2.71
CA ALA A 73 5.18 -3.98 -1.31
C ALA A 73 3.99 -4.89 -1.05
N GLU A 74 3.69 -5.12 0.22
CA GLU A 74 2.41 -5.71 0.62
C GLU A 74 1.30 -4.64 0.60
N GLU A 75 0.11 -5.01 0.13
CA GLU A 75 -1.08 -4.14 0.11
C GLU A 75 -2.19 -4.65 1.04
N ASN A 76 -3.05 -3.76 1.55
CA ASN A 76 -4.16 -4.16 2.40
C ASN A 76 -5.30 -4.83 1.61
N PRO A 77 -5.78 -6.02 2.01
CA PRO A 77 -6.93 -6.66 1.36
C PRO A 77 -8.28 -6.11 1.83
N TRP A 78 -8.33 -4.95 2.47
CA TRP A 78 -9.56 -4.25 2.87
C TRP A 78 -9.31 -2.74 2.90
N SER A 79 -10.38 -1.97 2.82
CA SER A 79 -10.33 -0.51 2.91
C SER A 79 -10.07 -0.03 4.34
N VAL A 80 -9.10 0.86 4.52
CA VAL A 80 -8.75 1.40 5.84
C VAL A 80 -9.35 2.79 6.02
N ARG A 81 -10.55 2.84 6.63
CA ARG A 81 -11.34 4.06 6.75
C ARG A 81 -12.10 4.18 8.08
N PRO A 82 -12.32 5.41 8.59
CA PRO A 82 -12.98 5.61 9.88
C PRO A 82 -14.46 5.20 9.90
N ASP A 83 -15.12 5.27 8.76
CA ASP A 83 -16.54 4.97 8.54
C ASP A 83 -16.80 3.56 7.99
N HIS A 84 -15.79 2.68 8.00
CA HIS A 84 -15.90 1.31 7.51
C HIS A 84 -17.11 0.56 8.14
N PRO A 85 -17.93 -0.20 7.39
CA PRO A 85 -19.13 -0.84 7.95
C PRO A 85 -18.82 -1.87 9.05
N LYS A 86 -17.75 -2.68 8.87
CA LYS A 86 -17.35 -3.75 9.80
C LYS A 86 -16.10 -3.44 10.64
N PHE A 87 -15.04 -2.94 10.02
CA PHE A 87 -13.70 -2.80 10.61
C PHE A 87 -13.20 -1.35 10.74
N ARG A 88 -13.97 -0.51 11.43
CA ARG A 88 -13.69 0.94 11.55
C ARG A 88 -12.29 1.25 12.07
N ALA A 89 -11.53 2.01 11.28
CA ALA A 89 -10.26 2.61 11.71
C ALA A 89 -10.52 3.93 12.46
N ARG A 90 -11.08 3.84 13.67
CA ARG A 90 -11.56 5.00 14.47
C ARG A 90 -10.48 6.02 14.83
N TRP A 91 -9.22 5.64 14.72
CA TRP A 91 -8.07 6.50 14.99
C TRP A 91 -7.76 7.45 13.81
N LEU A 92 -8.39 7.25 12.66
CA LEU A 92 -8.24 8.10 11.48
C LEU A 92 -9.27 9.23 11.44
N SER A 93 -8.86 10.40 10.96
CA SER A 93 -9.73 11.54 10.62
C SER A 93 -10.31 11.49 9.20
N ALA A 94 -9.66 10.74 8.30
CA ALA A 94 -10.03 10.55 6.89
C ALA A 94 -9.65 9.11 6.47
N PRO A 95 -10.12 8.59 5.32
CA PRO A 95 -9.63 7.30 4.82
C PRO A 95 -8.12 7.30 4.56
N LEU A 96 -7.43 6.24 4.99
CA LEU A 96 -6.07 5.93 4.52
C LEU A 96 -6.12 5.16 3.19
N SER A 97 -7.18 4.36 3.00
CA SER A 97 -7.49 3.70 1.74
C SER A 97 -8.99 3.41 1.66
N THR A 98 -9.55 3.52 0.46
CA THR A 98 -10.95 3.29 0.15
C THR A 98 -11.17 2.02 -0.66
N LYS A 99 -10.07 1.42 -1.14
CA LYS A 99 -10.04 0.16 -1.88
C LYS A 99 -9.46 -0.95 -1.01
N ALA A 100 -10.06 -2.13 -1.09
CA ALA A 100 -9.31 -3.34 -0.79
C ALA A 100 -8.39 -3.60 -1.97
N LEU A 101 -7.26 -4.29 -1.77
CA LEU A 101 -6.39 -4.79 -2.86
C LEU A 101 -7.24 -5.21 -4.07
N ASP A 102 -7.23 -4.36 -5.08
CA ASP A 102 -8.13 -4.41 -6.24
C ASP A 102 -7.35 -4.69 -7.53
N ASP A 103 -6.03 -4.49 -7.54
CA ASP A 103 -5.11 -4.98 -8.56
C ASP A 103 -3.70 -5.32 -7.99
N MET A 104 -2.68 -5.39 -8.85
CA MET A 104 -1.27 -5.59 -8.44
C MET A 104 -0.43 -4.33 -8.68
N VAL A 105 -1.07 -3.15 -8.66
CA VAL A 105 -0.49 -1.84 -8.91
C VAL A 105 -0.96 -0.85 -7.83
N LEU A 106 -0.13 -0.63 -6.81
CA LEU A 106 -0.44 0.34 -5.78
C LEU A 106 -0.11 1.74 -6.28
N LEU A 107 -1.16 2.56 -6.39
CA LEU A 107 -1.08 3.94 -6.81
C LEU A 107 -1.51 4.88 -5.68
N VAL A 108 -0.52 5.40 -4.95
CA VAL A 108 -0.76 6.53 -4.03
C VAL A 108 -0.89 7.81 -4.85
N THR A 109 -2.10 8.29 -5.12
CA THR A 109 -2.32 9.51 -5.89
C THR A 109 -1.87 10.76 -5.11
N PRO A 110 -1.31 11.81 -5.77
CA PRO A 110 -0.87 13.05 -5.11
C PRO A 110 -2.04 14.00 -4.80
N THR A 111 -3.25 13.45 -4.70
CA THR A 111 -4.49 14.17 -4.46
C THR A 111 -5.11 13.68 -3.16
N PRO A 112 -6.06 14.39 -2.52
CA PRO A 112 -6.69 13.96 -1.27
C PRO A 112 -7.53 12.66 -1.37
N GLN A 113 -7.52 11.98 -2.52
CA GLN A 113 -8.09 10.66 -2.68
C GLN A 113 -7.14 9.62 -2.08
N ALA A 114 -7.70 8.74 -1.27
CA ALA A 114 -6.99 7.66 -0.62
C ALA A 114 -7.50 6.35 -1.22
N GLU A 115 -7.00 5.97 -2.39
CA GLU A 115 -7.41 4.73 -3.06
C GLU A 115 -6.69 3.56 -2.40
N ASP A 116 -5.38 3.49 -2.55
CA ASP A 116 -4.57 2.36 -2.12
C ASP A 116 -3.67 2.72 -0.93
N CYS A 117 -3.27 1.71 -0.17
CA CYS A 117 -2.30 1.87 0.90
C CYS A 117 -1.46 0.60 1.09
N PHE A 118 -0.25 0.78 1.64
CA PHE A 118 0.56 -0.34 2.05
C PHE A 118 -0.14 -1.11 3.17
N ALA A 119 0.20 -2.39 3.28
CA ALA A 119 -0.33 -3.29 4.29
C ALA A 119 -0.21 -2.75 5.72
N THR A 120 -1.15 -3.17 6.56
CA THR A 120 -1.24 -2.78 7.97
C THR A 120 -1.40 -3.97 8.92
N TYR A 121 -1.31 -5.20 8.42
CA TYR A 121 -1.60 -6.42 9.20
C TYR A 121 -0.44 -7.00 10.00
N HIS A 122 0.80 -6.59 9.77
CA HIS A 122 1.94 -7.06 10.57
C HIS A 122 2.07 -6.26 11.85
N ASP A 123 2.59 -6.87 12.92
CA ASP A 123 2.86 -6.20 14.20
C ASP A 123 1.68 -5.35 14.74
N ALA A 124 0.46 -5.82 14.48
CA ALA A 124 -0.77 -5.11 14.78
C ALA A 124 -0.91 -4.84 16.30
N PRO A 125 -0.88 -3.56 16.74
CA PRO A 125 -0.86 -3.24 18.16
C PRO A 125 -2.18 -3.66 18.81
N ARG A 126 -2.10 -4.53 19.82
CA ARG A 126 -3.26 -5.12 20.50
C ARG A 126 -4.21 -5.86 19.54
N GLY A 127 -3.70 -6.33 18.41
CA GLY A 127 -4.49 -6.99 17.37
C GLY A 127 -5.28 -6.05 16.46
N ASP A 128 -5.09 -4.73 16.55
CA ASP A 128 -5.71 -3.77 15.63
C ASP A 128 -4.97 -3.78 14.28
N LEU A 129 -5.48 -4.60 13.35
CA LEU A 129 -4.92 -4.74 12.01
C LEU A 129 -4.95 -3.45 11.19
N ASN A 130 -5.72 -2.41 11.58
CA ASN A 130 -5.67 -1.13 10.87
C ASN A 130 -4.47 -0.28 11.29
N ARG A 131 -3.69 -0.71 12.28
CA ARG A 131 -2.60 0.05 12.91
C ARG A 131 -1.24 -0.64 12.89
N GLY A 132 -1.15 -1.80 12.26
CA GLY A 132 0.11 -2.49 12.13
C GLY A 132 0.96 -1.92 10.99
N SER A 133 1.70 -2.80 10.35
CA SER A 133 2.68 -2.46 9.32
C SER A 133 2.64 -3.39 8.11
N GLY A 134 3.38 -2.99 7.08
CA GLY A 134 3.59 -3.73 5.84
C GLY A 134 5.06 -3.77 5.47
N HIS A 135 5.48 -4.83 4.79
CA HIS A 135 6.82 -4.90 4.21
C HIS A 135 6.85 -4.19 2.86
N VAL A 136 7.93 -3.43 2.64
CA VAL A 136 8.17 -2.65 1.44
C VAL A 136 9.59 -2.95 0.96
N VAL A 137 9.74 -3.31 -0.31
CA VAL A 137 11.04 -3.50 -0.95
C VAL A 137 11.31 -2.33 -1.87
N PHE A 138 12.51 -1.77 -1.79
CA PHE A 138 12.94 -0.60 -2.55
C PHE A 138 13.72 -0.99 -3.80
N ILE A 139 13.93 -0.04 -4.71
CA ILE A 139 14.60 -0.31 -6.00
C ILE A 139 16.05 -0.75 -5.81
N ASP A 140 16.74 -0.27 -4.77
CA ASP A 140 18.08 -0.74 -4.42
C ASP A 140 18.10 -2.13 -3.72
N GLY A 141 16.92 -2.74 -3.53
CA GLY A 141 16.75 -4.08 -2.98
C GLY A 141 16.67 -4.16 -1.46
N HIS A 142 16.81 -3.05 -0.71
CA HIS A 142 16.60 -3.12 0.73
C HIS A 142 15.12 -3.28 1.07
N VAL A 143 14.86 -3.83 2.26
CA VAL A 143 13.51 -4.04 2.78
C VAL A 143 13.31 -3.16 4.00
N ASN A 144 12.13 -2.55 4.10
CA ASN A 144 11.75 -1.72 5.23
C ASN A 144 10.30 -1.99 5.65
N LEU A 145 9.97 -1.61 6.89
CA LEU A 145 8.61 -1.67 7.43
C LEU A 145 7.98 -0.29 7.41
N ILE A 146 6.78 -0.18 6.84
CA ILE A 146 5.94 1.02 6.96
C ILE A 146 4.82 0.78 7.96
N ARG A 147 4.65 1.67 8.94
CA ARG A 147 3.52 1.63 9.86
C ARG A 147 2.34 2.38 9.28
N ALA A 148 1.13 1.99 9.63
CA ALA A 148 -0.09 2.69 9.25
C ALA A 148 -0.01 4.22 9.53
N GLU A 149 0.54 4.61 10.69
CA GLU A 149 0.72 6.01 11.06
C GLU A 149 1.70 6.78 10.15
N ASP A 150 2.71 6.10 9.60
CA ASP A 150 3.68 6.72 8.69
C ASP A 150 3.13 6.88 7.26
N GLN A 151 2.07 6.17 6.93
CA GLN A 151 1.39 6.34 5.64
C GLN A 151 0.57 7.63 5.58
N LEU A 152 0.22 8.20 6.75
CA LEU A 152 -0.66 9.35 6.83
C LEU A 152 -0.05 10.59 6.20
N ARG A 153 -0.82 11.18 5.29
CA ARG A 153 -0.50 12.46 4.65
C ARG A 153 -1.02 13.65 5.45
N LYS A 154 -0.26 14.74 5.45
CA LYS A 154 -0.57 15.94 6.23
C LYS A 154 -1.85 16.60 5.75
N THR A 155 -2.10 16.67 4.44
CA THR A 155 -3.36 17.26 3.92
C THR A 155 -4.61 16.53 4.38
N MET A 156 -4.55 15.20 4.52
CA MET A 156 -5.72 14.38 4.88
C MET A 156 -5.88 14.20 6.39
N HIS A 157 -4.77 14.13 7.12
CA HIS A 157 -4.77 13.74 8.53
C HIS A 157 -4.22 14.79 9.50
N GLY A 158 -3.61 15.88 9.00
CA GLY A 158 -3.00 16.92 9.83
C GLY A 158 -1.83 16.44 10.71
N GLY A 159 -1.38 15.21 10.51
CA GLY A 159 -0.43 14.52 11.40
C GLY A 159 1.04 14.67 11.01
N ASN A 160 1.91 14.10 11.85
CA ASN A 160 3.36 14.01 11.66
C ASN A 160 3.77 12.58 11.33
N SER A 161 3.70 12.21 10.04
CA SER A 161 4.35 10.98 9.57
C SER A 161 5.87 11.12 9.67
N ARG A 162 6.57 10.01 10.00
CA ARG A 162 8.05 9.98 9.95
C ARG A 162 8.60 10.15 8.52
N LEU A 163 7.75 9.96 7.51
CA LEU A 163 8.06 10.16 6.09
C LEU A 163 7.83 11.60 5.64
N GLY A 164 7.51 12.50 6.58
CA GLY A 164 7.18 13.88 6.30
C GLY A 164 5.73 14.05 5.82
N PRO A 165 5.39 15.25 5.31
CA PRO A 165 4.01 15.60 4.96
C PRO A 165 3.38 14.67 3.93
N ALA A 166 4.16 14.13 3.01
CA ALA A 166 3.68 13.26 1.94
C ALA A 166 3.43 11.79 2.36
N GLY A 167 3.71 11.39 3.60
CA GLY A 167 3.34 10.06 4.10
C GLY A 167 3.80 8.92 3.17
N ASN A 168 2.88 8.02 2.80
CA ASN A 168 3.15 6.92 1.88
C ASN A 168 3.55 7.35 0.46
N LEU A 169 3.13 8.53 -0.01
CA LEU A 169 3.52 9.08 -1.31
C LEU A 169 5.03 9.32 -1.39
N SER A 170 5.68 9.63 -0.25
CA SER A 170 7.14 9.80 -0.19
C SER A 170 7.90 8.58 -0.69
N TRP A 171 7.34 7.38 -0.57
CA TRP A 171 7.94 6.13 -1.06
C TRP A 171 7.40 5.70 -2.42
N ALA A 172 6.19 6.10 -2.79
CA ALA A 172 5.60 5.77 -4.09
C ALA A 172 6.15 6.63 -5.23
N TRP A 173 6.25 7.94 -5.03
CA TRP A 173 6.57 8.88 -6.09
C TRP A 173 7.98 8.68 -6.67
N ALA A 174 8.04 8.29 -7.94
CA ALA A 174 9.27 7.87 -8.59
C ALA A 174 10.06 9.02 -9.22
N ASN A 175 9.38 10.03 -9.76
CA ASN A 175 9.98 11.11 -10.54
C ASN A 175 10.81 12.08 -9.68
N LYS A 176 11.89 12.62 -10.26
CA LYS A 176 12.74 13.66 -9.65
C LYS A 176 12.00 14.94 -9.32
N SER A 177 11.06 15.33 -10.18
CA SER A 177 10.21 16.49 -9.93
C SER A 177 9.28 16.19 -8.75
N PRO A 178 9.06 17.15 -7.83
CA PRO A 178 8.12 16.94 -6.73
C PRO A 178 6.68 16.80 -7.24
N PRO A 179 5.77 16.23 -6.42
CA PRO A 179 4.35 16.19 -6.75
C PRO A 179 3.74 17.60 -6.88
N PRO A 180 2.58 17.76 -7.53
CA PRO A 180 1.85 19.01 -7.61
C PRO A 180 1.75 19.74 -6.26
N GLY A 181 2.17 21.00 -6.22
CA GLY A 181 2.18 21.81 -4.99
C GLY A 181 3.37 21.55 -4.06
N GLY A 182 4.26 20.61 -4.39
CA GLY A 182 5.42 20.26 -3.58
C GLY A 182 5.11 19.26 -2.47
N TRP A 183 6.16 18.79 -1.79
CA TRP A 183 6.06 17.78 -0.73
C TRP A 183 5.23 18.25 0.48
N ASP A 184 5.32 19.53 0.84
CA ASP A 184 4.61 20.11 1.99
C ASP A 184 3.10 20.24 1.77
N ALA A 185 2.66 20.21 0.51
CA ALA A 185 1.27 20.29 0.11
C ALA A 185 0.60 18.91 -0.05
N GLN A 186 1.28 17.84 0.38
CA GLN A 186 0.77 16.47 0.32
C GLN A 186 0.09 16.03 1.60
#